data_AF-A0A950XDA6-F1
#
_entry.id   AF-A0A950XDA6-F1
#
_cell.length_a   1.000
_cell.length_b   1.000
_cell.length_c   1.000
_cell.angle_alpha   90.00
_cell.angle_beta   90.00
_cell.angle_gamma   90.00
#
_symmetry.space_group_name_H-M   'P 1'
#
loop_
_entity.id
_entity.type
_entity.pdbx_description
1 polymer ?
#
loop_
_entity_poly.entity_id
_entity_poly.type
_entity_poly.pdbx_seq_one_letter_code
_entity_poly.pdbx_strand_id
1 'polypeptide(L)'
;MTIWKNGQATVLRKGNGLPDDTVQSLFQGDRGQIWATFKDHGLSYFKGRTFVAANVALPSAEVYSITGDNAGNLWLSGNRALSHIR
;
A
#
# COMPACT_ATOMS: atom_id res chain seq x y z
N MET A 1 6.03 -9.56 -3.52
CA MET A 1 4.63 -9.54 -4.02
C MET A 1 4.56 -10.21 -5.38
N THR A 2 3.50 -10.93 -5.73
CA THR A 2 3.35 -11.57 -7.06
C THR A 2 2.18 -10.96 -7.82
N ILE A 3 2.41 -10.59 -9.07
CA ILE A 3 1.36 -10.20 -10.02
C ILE A 3 1.09 -11.38 -10.93
N TRP A 4 -0.16 -11.82 -10.99
CA TRP A 4 -0.62 -12.82 -11.93
C TRP A 4 -1.36 -12.16 -13.09
N LYS A 5 -0.94 -12.43 -14.34
CA LYS A 5 -1.60 -11.91 -15.54
C LYS A 5 -1.48 -12.93 -16.67
N ASN A 6 -2.60 -13.31 -17.27
CA ASN A 6 -2.68 -14.20 -18.44
C ASN A 6 -1.88 -15.52 -18.27
N GLY A 7 -2.01 -16.17 -17.11
CA GLY A 7 -1.31 -17.43 -16.84
C GLY A 7 0.17 -17.28 -16.44
N GLN A 8 0.68 -16.05 -16.35
CA GLN A 8 2.07 -15.79 -15.98
C GLN A 8 2.16 -15.07 -14.62
N ALA A 9 3.11 -15.51 -13.79
CA ALA A 9 3.46 -14.86 -12.53
C ALA A 9 4.69 -13.96 -12.73
N THR A 10 4.60 -12.70 -12.30
CA THR A 10 5.76 -11.82 -12.13
C THR A 10 5.95 -11.54 -10.65
N VAL A 11 7.16 -11.77 -10.14
CA VAL A 11 7.51 -11.43 -8.75
C VAL A 11 8.08 -10.02 -8.70
N LEU A 12 7.47 -9.16 -7.89
CA LEU A 12 8.02 -7.88 -7.49
C LEU A 12 8.84 -8.04 -6.19
N ARG A 13 9.99 -7.37 -6.17
CA ARG A 13 10.98 -7.36 -5.08
C ARG A 13 11.39 -5.92 -4.79
N LYS A 14 12.08 -5.71 -3.66
CA LYS A 14 12.78 -4.46 -3.38
C LYS A 14 13.70 -4.08 -4.54
N GLY A 15 13.60 -2.82 -5.00
CA GLY A 15 14.35 -2.31 -6.15
C GLY A 15 13.81 -2.77 -7.52
N ASN A 16 12.84 -3.68 -7.55
CA ASN A 16 12.13 -4.11 -8.75
C ASN A 16 10.61 -4.06 -8.53
N GLY A 17 10.11 -2.84 -8.42
CA GLY A 17 8.68 -2.54 -8.29
C GLY A 17 8.17 -2.42 -6.85
N LEU A 18 8.93 -2.84 -5.84
CA LEU A 18 8.61 -2.58 -4.43
C LEU A 18 9.64 -1.65 -3.75
N PRO A 19 9.21 -0.77 -2.83
CA PRO A 19 10.12 -0.03 -1.96
C PRO A 19 10.80 -0.95 -0.93
N ASP A 20 10.11 -1.98 -0.46
CA ASP A 20 10.64 -3.03 0.41
C ASP A 20 10.03 -4.40 0.09
N ASP A 21 10.73 -5.49 0.44
CA ASP A 21 10.22 -6.84 0.23
C ASP A 21 9.09 -7.22 1.21
N THR A 22 9.02 -6.52 2.35
CA THR A 22 8.02 -6.76 3.39
C THR A 22 6.81 -5.85 3.21
N VAL A 23 5.78 -6.38 2.55
CA VAL A 23 4.44 -5.76 2.48
C VAL A 23 3.69 -6.11 3.77
N GLN A 24 3.26 -5.11 4.53
CA GLN A 24 2.47 -5.32 5.76
C GLN A 24 0.98 -5.51 5.47
N SER A 25 0.43 -4.70 4.57
CA SER A 25 -0.97 -4.80 4.17
C SER A 25 -1.16 -4.38 2.72
N LEU A 26 -2.20 -4.92 2.08
CA LEU A 26 -2.59 -4.64 0.71
C LEU A 26 -4.10 -4.37 0.69
N PHE A 27 -4.51 -3.30 0.03
CA PHE A 27 -5.91 -2.92 -0.09
C PHE A 27 -6.24 -2.49 -1.52
N GLN A 28 -7.36 -2.97 -2.05
CA GLN A 28 -7.90 -2.51 -3.32
C GLN A 28 -9.05 -1.54 -3.02
N GLY A 29 -8.89 -0.29 -3.43
CA GLY A 29 -9.97 0.69 -3.38
C GLY A 29 -11.01 0.47 -4.48
N ASP A 30 -12.15 1.14 -4.33
CA ASP A 30 -13.34 0.93 -5.17
C ASP A 30 -13.14 1.27 -6.66
N ARG A 31 -12.14 2.09 -7.00
CA ARG A 31 -11.81 2.42 -8.40
C ARG A 31 -10.64 1.56 -8.92
N GLY A 32 -10.34 0.46 -8.24
CA GLY A 32 -9.27 -0.48 -8.62
C GLY A 32 -7.86 0.00 -8.28
N GLN A 33 -7.71 1.07 -7.49
CA GLN A 33 -6.39 1.46 -6.99
C GLN A 33 -5.89 0.40 -6.00
N ILE A 34 -4.65 -0.04 -6.17
CA ILE A 34 -4.02 -0.95 -5.22
C ILE A 34 -3.11 -0.14 -4.32
N TRP A 35 -3.35 -0.20 -3.03
CA TRP A 35 -2.57 0.43 -1.97
C TRP A 35 -1.82 -0.63 -1.18
N ALA A 36 -0.63 -0.30 -0.70
CA ALA A 36 0.13 -1.16 0.19
C ALA A 36 0.81 -0.35 1.28
N THR A 37 0.96 -0.97 2.45
CA THR A 37 1.82 -0.45 3.51
C THR A 37 3.09 -1.28 3.63
N PHE A 38 4.18 -0.61 3.97
CA PHE A 38 5.50 -1.21 4.16
C PHE A 38 6.06 -0.70 5.48
N LYS A 39 6.73 -1.60 6.22
CA LYS A 39 7.19 -1.31 7.59
C LYS A 39 7.94 0.02 7.71
N ASP A 40 8.86 0.28 6.77
CA ASP A 40 9.74 1.46 6.79
C ASP A 40 9.43 2.48 5.67
N HIS A 41 8.35 2.28 4.90
CA HIS A 41 8.00 3.17 3.77
C HIS A 41 6.55 3.67 3.82
N GLY A 42 5.82 3.42 4.91
CA GLY A 42 4.46 3.92 5.11
C GLY A 42 3.51 3.48 4.00
N LEU A 43 2.72 4.42 3.48
CA LEU A 43 1.70 4.17 2.45
C LEU A 43 2.26 4.38 1.03
N SER A 44 2.02 3.40 0.15
CA SER A 44 2.28 3.49 -1.29
C SER A 44 1.11 2.98 -2.10
N TYR A 45 1.05 3.35 -3.38
CA TYR A 45 0.06 2.86 -4.34
C TYR A 45 0.72 2.30 -5.60
N PHE A 46 0.06 1.33 -6.22
CA PHE A 46 0.53 0.67 -7.41
C PHE A 46 0.26 1.50 -8.67
N LYS A 47 1.30 1.79 -9.44
CA LYS A 47 1.24 2.55 -10.68
C LYS A 47 2.08 1.89 -11.77
N GLY A 48 1.42 1.45 -12.85
CA GLY A 48 2.05 0.78 -13.98
C GLY A 48 2.56 -0.64 -13.63
N ARG A 49 3.68 -0.73 -12.92
CA ARG A 49 4.30 -1.96 -12.40
C ARG A 49 5.12 -1.75 -11.12
N THR A 50 5.02 -0.58 -10.50
CA THR A 50 5.77 -0.21 -9.30
C THR A 50 4.86 0.37 -8.24
N PHE A 51 5.26 0.24 -6.98
CA PHE A 51 4.68 0.99 -5.88
C PHE A 51 5.37 2.35 -5.75
N VAL A 52 4.56 3.39 -5.60
CA VAL A 52 5.00 4.78 -5.46
C VAL A 52 4.48 5.28 -4.12
N ALA A 53 5.34 5.97 -3.35
CA ALA A 53 4.96 6.56 -2.08
C ALA A 53 3.81 7.56 -2.26
N ALA A 54 2.83 7.50 -1.35
CA ALA A 54 1.68 8.41 -1.37
C ALA A 54 2.03 9.84 -0.91
N ASN A 55 3.23 10.04 -0.34
CA ASN A 55 3.72 11.32 0.20
C ASN A 55 2.71 12.00 1.16
N VAL A 56 2.13 11.20 2.05
CA VAL A 56 1.22 11.68 3.11
C VAL A 56 1.95 11.65 4.44
N ALA A 57 1.88 12.74 5.20
CA ALA A 57 2.38 12.78 6.56
C ALA A 57 1.48 11.92 7.46
N LEU A 58 2.03 10.83 7.99
CA LEU A 58 1.33 9.94 8.92
C LEU A 58 1.85 10.15 10.34
N PRO A 59 0.97 10.16 11.36
CA PRO A 59 1.38 10.29 12.77
C PRO A 59 2.11 9.05 13.29
N SER A 60 1.86 7.88 12.68
CA SER A 60 2.50 6.61 13.01
C SER A 60 3.66 6.35 12.05
N ALA A 61 4.84 6.03 12.60
CA ALA A 61 6.00 5.63 11.81
C ALA A 61 5.82 4.22 11.22
N GLU A 62 5.12 3.34 11.94
CA GLU A 62 4.73 2.02 11.47
C GLU A 62 3.23 1.99 11.13
N VAL A 63 2.89 1.41 9.98
CA VAL A 63 1.52 1.39 9.45
C VAL A 63 1.12 -0.05 9.13
N TYR A 64 0.32 -0.63 10.01
CA TYR A 64 0.06 -2.07 10.03
C TYR A 64 -1.01 -2.52 9.04
N SER A 65 -2.07 -1.74 8.87
CA SER A 65 -3.17 -2.11 7.99
C SER A 65 -3.81 -0.92 7.31
N ILE A 66 -4.45 -1.18 6.18
CA ILE A 66 -5.21 -0.22 5.39
C ILE A 66 -6.60 -0.81 5.07
N THR A 67 -7.62 0.03 5.18
CA THR A 67 -8.98 -0.23 4.68
C THR A 67 -9.56 1.04 4.06
N GLY A 68 -10.66 0.92 3.33
CA GLY A 68 -11.42 2.05 2.81
C GLY A 68 -12.77 2.23 3.50
N ASP A 69 -13.40 3.38 3.26
CA ASP A 69 -14.82 3.60 3.54
C ASP A 69 -15.63 3.82 2.25
N ASN A 70 -16.96 3.84 2.37
CA ASN A 70 -17.87 3.99 1.23
C ASN A 70 -17.79 5.36 0.53
N ALA A 71 -17.05 6.34 1.10
CA ALA A 71 -16.77 7.61 0.46
C ALA A 71 -15.47 7.58 -0.36
N GLY A 72 -14.76 6.45 -0.35
CA GLY A 72 -13.48 6.26 -1.04
C GLY A 72 -12.28 6.78 -0.25
N ASN A 73 -12.44 7.11 1.03
CA ASN A 73 -11.32 7.50 1.89
C ASN A 73 -10.56 6.27 2.37
N LEU A 74 -9.32 6.47 2.81
CA LEU A 74 -8.48 5.43 3.39
C LEU A 74 -8.38 5.60 4.91
N TRP A 75 -8.42 4.48 5.60
CA TRP A 75 -8.19 4.36 7.03
C TRP A 75 -6.97 3.49 7.26
N LEU A 76 -6.03 3.96 8.08
CA LEU A 76 -4.77 3.26 8.34
C LEU A 76 -4.55 3.09 9.82
N SER A 77 -4.32 1.85 10.26
CA SER A 77 -3.89 1.58 11.61
C SER A 77 -2.37 1.70 11.70
N GLY A 78 -1.88 2.26 12.81
CA GLY A 78 -0.46 2.31 13.10
C GLY A 78 -0.21 2.25 14.59
N ASN A 79 1.07 2.27 14.95
CA ASN A 79 1.51 2.08 16.33
C ASN A 79 1.15 3.22 17.30
N ARG A 80 0.78 4.40 16.79
CA ARG A 80 0.43 5.57 17.62
C ARG A 80 -1.01 6.01 17.48
N ALA A 81 -1.54 5.95 16.26
CA ALA A 81 -2.87 6.45 15.95
C ALA A 81 -3.46 5.75 14.72
N LEU A 82 -4.80 5.82 14.64
CA LEU A 82 -5.56 5.61 13.42
C LEU A 82 -5.48 6.89 12.56
N SER A 83 -5.18 6.74 11.28
CA SER A 83 -5.11 7.85 10.31
C SER A 83 -6.25 7.77 9.30
N HIS A 84 -6.80 8.92 8.92
CA HIS A 84 -7.84 9.05 7.89
C HIS A 84 -7.32 9.93 6.76
N ILE A 85 -7.37 9.44 5.51
CA ILE A 85 -6.92 10.15 4.31
C ILE A 85 -8.09 10.23 3.33
N ARG A 86 -8.37 11.42 2.82
CA ARG A 86 -9.42 11.69 1.82
C ARG A 86 -8.86 11.79 0.42
#